data_AF-A0A0A2LU98-F1
#
_entry.id   AF-A0A0A2LU98-F1
#
_cell.length_a   1.000
_cell.length_b   1.000
_cell.length_c   1.000
_cell.angle_alpha   90.00
_cell.angle_beta   90.00
_cell.angle_gamma   90.00
#
_symmetry.space_group_name_H-M   'P 1'
#
loop_
_entity.id
_entity.type
_entity.pdbx_description
1 polymer ?
#
loop_
_entity_poly.entity_id
_entity_poly.type
_entity_poly.pdbx_seq_one_letter_code
_entity_poly.pdbx_strand_id
1 'polypeptide(L)'
;MSKRDLKKYLSQLTKNQLEEQFLEIYDKFSDVKTYYDFVFNPKEDKLQQEAKLKISNEYFPVKGKKAKMRRSVAQKYIKHFITLGANPFMVADVMLFNIEIAQSYSAEKFVKQATFYKSMLNSYKQAADYIVANGMAPDFKTRLKNIHDEAFEQKWENRKEFERIYDNFE
;
A
#
# COMPACT_ATOMS: atom_id res chain seq x y z
N MET A 1 -2.92 0.98 31.87
CA MET A 1 -4.38 1.10 31.69
C MET A 1 -4.78 0.20 30.53
N SER A 2 -5.65 -0.80 30.76
CA SER A 2 -6.12 -1.71 29.71
C SER A 2 -7.27 -1.09 28.89
N LYS A 3 -7.64 -1.69 27.74
CA LYS A 3 -8.84 -1.30 26.97
C LYS A 3 -10.11 -1.32 27.84
N ARG A 4 -10.18 -2.24 28.80
CA ARG A 4 -11.28 -2.33 29.76
C ARG A 4 -11.31 -1.14 30.70
N ASP A 5 -10.16 -0.74 31.24
CA ASP A 5 -10.05 0.39 32.16
C ASP A 5 -10.38 1.71 31.46
N LEU A 6 -9.91 1.89 30.22
CA LEU A 6 -10.27 3.04 29.39
C LEU A 6 -11.78 3.11 29.14
N LYS A 7 -12.42 1.99 28.80
CA LYS A 7 -13.88 1.96 28.59
C LYS A 7 -14.64 2.37 29.87
N LYS A 8 -14.20 1.91 31.04
CA LYS A 8 -14.79 2.28 32.33
C LYS A 8 -14.61 3.78 32.60
N TYR A 9 -13.41 4.31 32.37
CA TYR A 9 -13.13 5.74 32.51
C TYR A 9 -14.03 6.60 31.59
N LEU A 10 -14.10 6.27 30.30
CA LEU A 10 -14.92 7.01 29.33
C LEU A 10 -16.42 6.96 29.70
N SER A 11 -16.90 5.85 30.25
CA SER A 11 -18.31 5.73 30.68
C SER A 11 -18.69 6.62 31.87
N GLN A 12 -17.70 7.16 32.57
CA GLN A 12 -17.90 8.08 33.69
C GLN A 12 -17.87 9.56 33.27
N LEU A 13 -17.51 9.85 32.02
CA LEU A 13 -17.41 11.21 31.50
C LEU A 13 -18.75 11.70 30.94
N THR A 14 -18.99 12.99 31.10
CA THR A 14 -20.09 13.69 30.42
C THR A 14 -19.76 13.90 28.94
N LYS A 15 -20.77 14.21 28.14
CA LYS A 15 -20.60 14.54 26.72
C LYS A 15 -19.56 15.66 26.51
N ASN A 16 -19.65 16.75 27.28
CA ASN A 16 -18.73 17.89 27.13
C ASN A 16 -17.28 17.50 27.45
N GLN A 17 -17.05 16.69 28.51
CA GLN A 17 -15.72 16.21 28.86
C GLN A 17 -15.13 15.28 27.79
N LEU A 18 -15.98 14.47 27.15
CA LEU A 18 -15.57 13.65 26.01
C LEU A 18 -15.19 14.53 24.83
N GLU A 19 -15.99 15.56 24.51
CA GLU A 19 -15.71 16.50 23.41
C GLU A 19 -14.38 17.24 23.63
N GLU A 20 -14.15 17.80 24.83
CA GLU A 20 -12.88 18.44 25.18
C GLU A 20 -11.70 17.47 25.03
N GLN A 21 -11.84 16.25 25.54
CA GLN A 21 -10.78 15.23 25.42
C GLN A 21 -10.51 14.85 23.96
N PHE A 22 -11.53 14.76 23.11
CA PHE A 22 -11.34 14.51 21.68
C PHE A 22 -10.64 15.67 20.97
N LEU A 23 -10.98 16.91 21.30
CA LEU A 23 -10.32 18.11 20.76
C LEU A 23 -8.85 18.19 21.20
N GLU A 24 -8.56 17.92 22.48
CA GLU A 24 -7.17 17.85 22.96
C GLU A 24 -6.36 16.78 22.22
N ILE A 25 -6.96 15.60 21.98
CA ILE A 25 -6.31 14.53 21.22
C ILE A 25 -6.08 14.97 19.76
N TYR A 26 -7.05 15.64 19.14
CA TYR A 26 -6.93 16.18 17.79
C TYR A 26 -5.79 17.22 17.67
N ASP A 27 -5.68 18.13 18.64
CA ASP A 27 -4.65 19.17 18.64
C ASP A 27 -3.26 18.62 18.96
N LYS A 28 -3.18 17.60 19.82
CA LYS A 28 -1.92 17.04 20.30
C LYS A 28 -1.29 16.03 19.34
N PHE A 29 -2.08 15.29 18.56
CA PHE A 29 -1.59 14.18 17.73
C PHE A 29 -1.88 14.42 16.24
N SER A 30 -0.82 14.65 15.45
CA SER A 30 -0.91 14.87 14.00
C SER A 30 -1.60 13.73 13.24
N ASP A 31 -1.45 12.49 13.71
CA ASP A 31 -2.07 11.33 13.08
C ASP A 31 -3.60 11.35 13.24
N VAL A 32 -4.10 11.86 14.36
CA VAL A 32 -5.55 12.01 14.60
C VAL A 32 -6.11 13.11 13.72
N LYS A 33 -5.39 14.21 13.57
CA LYS A 33 -5.74 15.26 12.60
C LYS A 33 -5.79 14.72 11.17
N THR A 34 -4.78 13.96 10.77
CA THR A 34 -4.73 13.32 9.44
C THR A 34 -5.90 12.36 9.22
N TYR A 35 -6.27 11.57 10.24
CA TYR A 35 -7.43 10.70 10.18
C TYR A 35 -8.73 11.48 9.99
N TYR A 36 -8.98 12.53 10.78
CA TYR A 36 -10.19 13.34 10.62
C TYR A 36 -10.21 14.12 9.30
N ASP A 37 -9.08 14.69 8.87
CA ASP A 37 -8.93 15.32 7.56
C ASP A 37 -9.31 14.34 6.44
N PHE A 38 -8.87 13.08 6.56
CA PHE A 38 -9.24 12.03 5.63
C PHE A 38 -10.74 11.68 5.72
N VAL A 39 -11.30 11.47 6.91
CA VAL A 39 -12.73 11.13 7.07
C VAL A 39 -13.64 12.23 6.52
N PHE A 40 -13.30 13.51 6.71
CA PHE A 40 -14.12 14.63 6.26
C PHE A 40 -13.83 15.08 4.83
N ASN A 41 -12.61 14.88 4.33
CA ASN A 41 -12.18 15.31 3.01
C ASN A 41 -11.10 14.38 2.44
N PRO A 42 -11.46 13.14 2.07
CA PRO A 42 -10.50 12.06 1.86
C PRO A 42 -9.52 12.30 0.71
N LYS A 43 -9.89 13.12 -0.29
CA LYS A 43 -9.07 13.45 -1.47
C LYS A 43 -8.26 12.24 -1.99
N GLU A 44 -8.90 11.07 -2.01
CA GLU A 44 -8.24 9.78 -2.22
C GLU A 44 -7.43 9.77 -3.52
N ASP A 45 -8.03 10.28 -4.61
CA ASP A 45 -7.38 10.39 -5.91
C ASP A 45 -6.07 11.18 -5.86
N LYS A 46 -6.05 12.31 -5.13
CA LYS A 46 -4.86 13.14 -5.00
C LYS A 46 -3.77 12.42 -4.20
N LEU A 47 -4.15 11.79 -3.09
CA LEU A 47 -3.22 11.00 -2.26
C LEU A 47 -2.64 9.81 -3.03
N GLN A 48 -3.46 9.14 -3.82
CA GLN A 48 -3.06 8.05 -4.70
C GLN A 48 -2.06 8.52 -5.76
N GLN A 49 -2.35 9.63 -6.44
CA GLN A 49 -1.46 10.21 -7.44
C GLN A 49 -0.12 10.62 -6.84
N GLU A 50 -0.12 11.27 -5.68
CA GLU A 50 1.10 11.65 -4.97
C GLU A 50 1.93 10.42 -4.57
N ALA A 51 1.28 9.36 -4.06
CA ALA A 51 1.96 8.10 -3.75
C ALA A 51 2.57 7.46 -5.00
N LYS A 52 1.80 7.32 -6.09
CA LYS A 52 2.28 6.77 -7.37
C LYS A 52 3.46 7.57 -7.92
N LEU A 53 3.40 8.90 -7.87
CA LEU A 53 4.50 9.76 -8.30
C LEU A 53 5.77 9.51 -7.47
N LYS A 54 5.64 9.38 -6.15
CA LYS A 54 6.78 9.12 -5.26
C LYS A 54 7.37 7.73 -5.47
N ILE A 55 6.52 6.73 -5.68
CA ILE A 55 6.94 5.35 -6.01
C ILE A 55 7.64 5.33 -7.37
N SER A 56 7.06 5.95 -8.39
CA SER A 56 7.65 6.02 -9.73
C SER A 56 9.04 6.63 -9.71
N ASN A 57 9.25 7.71 -8.94
CA ASN A 57 10.55 8.34 -8.77
C ASN A 57 11.64 7.44 -8.15
N GLU A 58 11.29 6.33 -7.49
CA GLU A 58 12.28 5.37 -6.99
C GLU A 58 12.95 4.57 -8.12
N TYR A 59 12.22 4.36 -9.22
CA TYR A 59 12.65 3.60 -10.40
C TYR A 59 13.04 4.54 -11.55
N PHE A 60 12.28 5.60 -11.75
CA PHE A 60 12.45 6.61 -12.80
C PHE A 60 12.55 8.02 -12.19
N PRO A 61 13.65 8.33 -11.49
CA PRO A 61 13.82 9.63 -10.85
C PRO A 61 13.91 10.78 -11.86
N VAL A 62 13.13 11.84 -11.61
CA VAL A 62 13.26 13.09 -12.37
C VAL A 62 14.59 13.79 -12.02
N LYS A 63 15.26 14.40 -13.01
CA LYS A 63 16.51 15.20 -12.89
C LYS A 63 17.82 14.42 -12.75
N GLY A 64 17.98 13.30 -13.47
CA GLY A 64 19.29 12.63 -13.65
C GLY A 64 19.85 11.94 -12.39
N LYS A 65 19.03 11.75 -11.35
CA LYS A 65 19.44 10.99 -10.15
C LYS A 65 19.47 9.48 -10.47
N LYS A 66 20.25 8.72 -9.72
CA LYS A 66 20.26 7.25 -9.82
C LYS A 66 18.98 6.65 -9.20
N ALA A 67 18.38 5.70 -9.90
CA ALA A 67 17.27 4.91 -9.38
C ALA A 67 17.68 4.16 -8.11
N LYS A 68 16.84 4.22 -7.08
CA LYS A 68 17.11 3.63 -5.76
C LYS A 68 16.33 2.34 -5.53
N MET A 69 15.25 2.10 -6.27
CA MET A 69 14.43 0.88 -6.23
C MET A 69 13.98 0.50 -4.81
N ARG A 70 13.67 1.49 -3.96
CA ARG A 70 13.35 1.24 -2.55
C ARG A 70 11.88 0.84 -2.40
N ARG A 71 11.63 -0.46 -2.24
CA ARG A 71 10.32 -1.01 -1.85
C ARG A 71 9.72 -0.34 -0.59
N SER A 72 10.57 0.09 0.34
CA SER A 72 10.12 0.69 1.60
C SER A 72 9.31 1.98 1.41
N VAL A 73 9.51 2.70 0.30
CA VAL A 73 8.73 3.90 -0.01
C VAL A 73 7.28 3.53 -0.31
N ALA A 74 7.04 2.58 -1.23
CA ALA A 74 5.70 2.08 -1.52
C ALA A 74 5.02 1.51 -0.27
N GLN A 75 5.74 0.69 0.49
CA GLN A 75 5.23 0.08 1.72
C GLN A 75 4.82 1.12 2.78
N LYS A 76 5.53 2.26 2.86
CA LYS A 76 5.13 3.36 3.75
C LYS A 76 3.75 3.91 3.38
N TYR A 77 3.51 4.17 2.10
CA TYR A 77 2.21 4.67 1.62
C TYR A 77 1.09 3.64 1.78
N ILE A 78 1.33 2.38 1.38
CA ILE A 78 0.35 1.30 1.51
C ILE A 78 -0.08 1.13 2.97
N LYS A 79 0.87 1.07 3.92
CA LYS A 79 0.56 0.98 5.35
C LYS A 79 -0.23 2.19 5.84
N HIS A 80 0.13 3.40 5.40
CA HIS A 80 -0.57 4.61 5.78
C HIS A 80 -2.03 4.60 5.30
N PHE A 81 -2.28 4.21 4.04
CA PHE A 81 -3.64 4.12 3.51
C PHE A 81 -4.49 3.06 4.22
N ILE A 82 -3.91 1.90 4.55
CA ILE A 82 -4.59 0.89 5.36
C ILE A 82 -4.94 1.44 6.75
N THR A 83 -4.02 2.16 7.40
CA THR A 83 -4.27 2.77 8.72
C THR A 83 -5.36 3.84 8.68
N LEU A 84 -5.43 4.62 7.59
CA LEU A 84 -6.47 5.64 7.40
C LEU A 84 -7.84 5.04 7.07
N GLY A 85 -7.92 3.74 6.75
CA GLY A 85 -9.15 3.11 6.29
C GLY A 85 -9.56 3.58 4.90
N ALA A 86 -8.58 3.85 4.02
CA ALA A 86 -8.85 4.27 2.65
C ALA A 86 -9.54 3.18 1.84
N ASN A 87 -10.21 3.59 0.75
CA ASN A 87 -10.88 2.67 -0.16
C ASN A 87 -9.97 1.48 -0.57
N PRO A 88 -10.38 0.22 -0.32
CA PRO A 88 -9.58 -0.96 -0.65
C PRO A 88 -9.16 -1.03 -2.13
N PHE A 89 -9.98 -0.55 -3.07
CA PHE A 89 -9.64 -0.52 -4.49
C PHE A 89 -8.45 0.40 -4.77
N MET A 90 -8.41 1.57 -4.13
CA MET A 90 -7.28 2.50 -4.23
C MET A 90 -6.01 1.87 -3.66
N VAL A 91 -6.10 1.20 -2.50
CA VAL A 91 -4.96 0.55 -1.86
C VAL A 91 -4.40 -0.56 -2.76
N ALA A 92 -5.27 -1.46 -3.24
CA ALA A 92 -4.88 -2.54 -4.14
C ALA A 92 -4.23 -2.00 -5.42
N ASP A 93 -4.78 -0.93 -6.01
CA ASP A 93 -4.18 -0.30 -7.17
C ASP A 93 -2.76 0.23 -6.91
N VAL A 94 -2.49 0.84 -5.75
CA VAL A 94 -1.13 1.29 -5.38
C VAL A 94 -0.19 0.10 -5.14
N MET A 95 -0.69 -0.98 -4.55
CA MET A 95 0.09 -2.20 -4.31
C MET A 95 0.55 -2.82 -5.63
N LEU A 96 -0.35 -2.95 -6.61
CA LEU A 96 -0.05 -3.50 -7.93
C LEU A 96 0.83 -2.54 -8.75
N PHE A 97 0.53 -1.24 -8.72
CA PHE A 97 1.34 -0.22 -9.39
C PHE A 97 2.82 -0.27 -8.99
N ASN A 98 3.10 -0.51 -7.70
CA ASN A 98 4.49 -0.65 -7.23
C ASN A 98 5.24 -1.82 -7.92
N ILE A 99 4.55 -2.88 -8.31
CA ILE A 99 5.16 -4.04 -8.97
C ILE A 99 5.31 -3.75 -10.46
N GLU A 100 4.29 -3.19 -11.10
CA GLU A 100 4.28 -2.85 -12.53
C GLU A 100 5.38 -1.86 -12.90
N ILE A 101 5.58 -0.83 -12.07
CA ILE A 101 6.65 0.15 -12.30
C ILE A 101 8.04 -0.47 -12.10
N ALA A 102 8.16 -1.45 -11.21
CA ALA A 102 9.40 -2.21 -11.03
C ALA A 102 9.67 -3.12 -12.24
N GLN A 103 8.64 -3.76 -12.79
CA GLN A 103 8.72 -4.54 -14.03
C GLN A 103 9.10 -3.67 -15.22
N SER A 104 8.48 -2.49 -15.36
CA SER A 104 8.84 -1.51 -16.40
C SER A 104 10.33 -1.13 -16.29
N TYR A 105 10.83 -0.94 -15.08
CA TYR A 105 12.24 -0.64 -14.86
C TYR A 105 13.17 -1.80 -15.22
N SER A 106 12.85 -3.03 -14.81
CA SER A 106 13.68 -4.19 -15.10
C SER A 106 13.67 -4.61 -16.57
N ALA A 107 12.61 -4.27 -17.31
CA ALA A 107 12.54 -4.43 -18.76
C ALA A 107 13.59 -3.56 -19.49
N GLU A 108 13.80 -2.33 -19.03
CA GLU A 108 14.82 -1.44 -19.60
C GLU A 108 16.23 -1.69 -19.03
N LYS A 109 16.32 -2.11 -17.77
CA LYS A 109 17.58 -2.18 -17.02
C LYS A 109 17.68 -3.47 -16.23
N PHE A 110 18.60 -4.34 -16.65
CA PHE A 110 18.87 -5.58 -15.94
C PHE A 110 19.22 -5.33 -14.47
N VAL A 111 18.45 -5.93 -13.56
CA VAL A 111 18.66 -5.83 -12.11
C VAL A 111 19.42 -7.04 -11.61
N LYS A 112 20.67 -6.83 -11.15
CA LYS A 112 21.54 -7.90 -10.66
C LYS A 112 21.19 -8.41 -9.26
N GLN A 113 20.46 -7.62 -8.47
CA GLN A 113 20.24 -7.93 -7.06
C GLN A 113 19.09 -8.93 -6.88
N ALA A 114 19.36 -10.15 -6.43
CA ALA A 114 18.32 -11.15 -6.11
C ALA A 114 17.27 -10.64 -5.10
N THR A 115 17.69 -9.76 -4.19
CA THR A 115 16.80 -9.13 -3.21
C THR A 115 15.69 -8.29 -3.85
N PHE A 116 15.90 -7.74 -5.04
CA PHE A 116 14.87 -7.04 -5.81
C PHE A 116 13.71 -7.97 -6.13
N TYR A 117 13.98 -9.11 -6.78
CA TYR A 117 12.97 -10.08 -7.20
C TYR A 117 12.22 -10.65 -5.99
N LYS A 118 12.94 -11.06 -4.94
CA LYS A 118 12.33 -11.51 -3.67
C LYS A 118 11.39 -10.46 -3.09
N SER A 119 11.76 -9.19 -3.16
CA SER A 119 10.95 -8.09 -2.63
C SER A 119 9.68 -7.84 -3.45
N MET A 120 9.75 -8.02 -4.78
CA MET A 120 8.58 -7.91 -5.67
C MET A 120 7.62 -9.07 -5.50
N LEU A 121 8.11 -10.31 -5.35
CA LEU A 121 7.29 -11.46 -5.02
C LEU A 121 6.55 -11.27 -3.69
N ASN A 122 7.23 -10.76 -2.66
CA ASN A 122 6.58 -10.43 -1.39
C ASN A 122 5.49 -9.36 -1.55
N SER A 123 5.71 -8.35 -2.40
CA SER A 123 4.66 -7.37 -2.71
C SER A 123 3.50 -7.98 -3.48
N TYR A 124 3.77 -8.86 -4.45
CA TYR A 124 2.75 -9.57 -5.22
C TYR A 124 1.85 -10.42 -4.33
N LYS A 125 2.46 -11.23 -3.46
CA LYS A 125 1.72 -12.02 -2.46
C LYS A 125 0.86 -11.13 -1.57
N GLN A 126 1.42 -10.06 -1.03
CA GLN A 126 0.67 -9.13 -0.17
C GLN A 126 -0.51 -8.50 -0.92
N ALA A 127 -0.34 -8.15 -2.19
CA ALA A 127 -1.40 -7.60 -3.00
C ALA A 127 -2.51 -8.62 -3.25
N ALA A 128 -2.15 -9.85 -3.65
CA ALA A 128 -3.10 -10.94 -3.84
C ALA A 128 -3.89 -11.24 -2.56
N ASP A 129 -3.19 -11.45 -1.43
CA ASP A 129 -3.81 -11.70 -0.12
C ASP A 129 -4.77 -10.56 0.28
N TYR A 130 -4.36 -9.31 0.06
CA TYR A 130 -5.20 -8.14 0.37
C TYR A 130 -6.44 -8.07 -0.52
N ILE A 131 -6.30 -8.32 -1.82
CA ILE A 131 -7.39 -8.28 -2.78
C ILE A 131 -8.45 -9.34 -2.45
N VAL A 132 -8.03 -10.58 -2.16
CA VAL A 132 -8.92 -11.68 -1.76
C VAL A 132 -9.62 -11.34 -0.44
N ALA A 133 -8.88 -10.89 0.57
CA ALA A 133 -9.43 -10.55 1.89
C ALA A 133 -10.49 -9.44 1.85
N ASN A 134 -10.48 -8.60 0.82
CA ASN A 134 -11.45 -7.52 0.60
C ASN A 134 -12.51 -7.86 -0.47
N GLY A 135 -12.54 -9.10 -0.99
CA GLY A 135 -13.56 -9.54 -1.96
C GLY A 135 -13.46 -8.90 -3.34
N MET A 136 -12.27 -8.42 -3.74
CA MET A 136 -12.04 -7.70 -5.00
C MET A 136 -11.36 -8.56 -6.07
N ALA A 137 -11.37 -9.89 -5.92
CA ALA A 137 -10.66 -10.79 -6.80
C ALA A 137 -11.07 -10.66 -8.29
N PRO A 138 -12.36 -10.57 -8.65
CA PRO A 138 -12.79 -10.40 -10.04
C PRO A 138 -12.22 -9.14 -10.71
N ASP A 139 -12.09 -8.05 -9.95
CA ASP A 139 -11.66 -6.74 -10.45
C ASP A 139 -10.17 -6.69 -10.79
N PHE A 140 -9.35 -7.47 -10.07
CA PHE A 140 -7.89 -7.41 -10.19
C PHE A 140 -7.26 -8.68 -10.78
N LYS A 141 -8.04 -9.72 -11.06
CA LYS A 141 -7.55 -10.99 -11.63
C LYS A 141 -6.72 -10.80 -12.89
N THR A 142 -7.20 -9.99 -13.83
CA THR A 142 -6.48 -9.68 -15.08
C THR A 142 -5.16 -8.96 -14.81
N ARG A 143 -5.14 -8.01 -13.88
CA ARG A 143 -3.94 -7.23 -13.57
C ARG A 143 -2.88 -8.08 -12.87
N LEU A 144 -3.30 -8.96 -11.95
CA LEU A 144 -2.42 -9.95 -11.32
C LEU A 144 -1.85 -10.94 -12.35
N LYS A 145 -2.66 -11.35 -13.33
CA LYS A 145 -2.21 -12.21 -14.44
C LYS A 145 -1.15 -11.51 -15.27
N ASN A 146 -1.35 -10.25 -15.64
CA ASN A 146 -0.39 -9.49 -16.44
C ASN A 146 0.96 -9.37 -15.71
N ILE A 147 0.95 -9.07 -14.40
CA ILE A 147 2.17 -9.03 -13.59
C ILE A 147 2.85 -10.40 -13.55
N HIS A 148 2.08 -11.47 -13.40
CA HIS A 148 2.58 -12.84 -13.47
C HIS A 148 3.25 -13.12 -14.82
N ASP A 149 2.55 -12.87 -15.93
CA ASP A 149 3.02 -13.15 -17.29
C ASP A 149 4.30 -12.35 -17.60
N GLU A 150 4.35 -11.07 -17.21
CA GLU A 150 5.53 -10.21 -17.36
C GLU A 150 6.76 -10.75 -16.60
N ALA A 151 6.57 -11.35 -15.41
CA ALA A 151 7.67 -12.00 -14.70
C ALA A 151 8.23 -13.21 -15.47
N PHE A 152 7.39 -13.93 -16.22
CA PHE A 152 7.83 -14.99 -17.12
C PHE A 152 8.55 -14.46 -18.35
N GLU A 153 8.02 -13.43 -18.99
CA GLU A 153 8.62 -12.80 -20.17
C GLU A 153 10.01 -12.23 -19.88
N GLN A 154 10.16 -11.54 -18.74
CA GLN A 154 11.44 -11.02 -18.27
C GLN A 154 12.36 -12.09 -17.68
N LYS A 155 11.92 -13.35 -17.64
CA LYS A 155 12.66 -14.50 -17.08
C LYS A 155 13.13 -14.28 -15.65
N TRP A 156 12.30 -13.65 -14.81
CA TRP A 156 12.61 -13.46 -13.39
C TRP A 156 12.88 -14.82 -12.73
N GLU A 157 13.85 -14.85 -11.82
CA GLU A 157 14.33 -16.08 -11.16
C GLU A 157 13.22 -16.78 -10.37
N ASN A 158 12.26 -16.01 -9.87
CA ASN A 158 11.18 -16.44 -8.98
C ASN A 158 9.80 -16.46 -9.66
N ARG A 159 9.75 -16.50 -11.00
CA ARG A 159 8.49 -16.50 -11.77
C ARG A 159 7.56 -17.67 -11.41
N LYS A 160 8.11 -18.82 -11.00
CA LYS A 160 7.32 -20.00 -10.59
C LYS A 160 6.56 -19.77 -9.29
N GLU A 161 7.08 -18.92 -8.41
CA GLU A 161 6.37 -18.51 -7.20
C GLU A 161 5.24 -17.51 -7.50
N PHE A 162 5.38 -16.68 -8.54
CA PHE A 162 4.26 -15.87 -9.05
C PHE A 162 3.14 -16.76 -9.59
N GLU A 163 3.49 -17.78 -10.38
CA GLU A 163 2.52 -18.77 -10.94
C GLU A 163 1.75 -19.43 -9.81
N ARG A 164 2.45 -19.95 -8.80
CA ARG A 164 1.81 -20.56 -7.64
C ARG A 164 0.86 -19.61 -6.90
N ILE A 165 1.20 -18.34 -6.74
CA ILE A 165 0.31 -17.38 -6.08
C ILE A 165 -0.91 -17.11 -6.96
N TYR A 166 -0.73 -16.96 -8.27
CA TYR A 166 -1.83 -16.74 -9.21
C TYR A 166 -2.77 -17.94 -9.33
N ASP A 167 -2.25 -19.16 -9.36
CA ASP A 167 -3.05 -20.39 -9.46
C ASP A 167 -3.95 -20.59 -8.23
N ASN A 168 -3.53 -20.10 -7.06
CA ASN A 168 -4.32 -20.14 -5.83
C ASN A 168 -5.17 -18.87 -5.63
N PHE A 169 -5.22 -17.98 -6.63
CA PHE A 169 -5.99 -16.74 -6.57
C PHE A 169 -7.44 -16.99 -7.02
N GLU A 170 -8.32 -17.17 -6.04
CA GLU A 170 -9.77 -17.32 -6.19
C GLU A 170 -10.54 -16.16 -5.55
#